data_AF-A0A957FS52-F1
#
_entry.id   AF-A0A957FS52-F1
#
_cell.length_a   1.000
_cell.length_b   1.000
_cell.length_c   1.000
_cell.angle_alpha   90.00
_cell.angle_beta   90.00
_cell.angle_gamma   90.00
#
_symmetry.space_group_name_H-M   'P 1'
#
loop_
_entity.id
_entity.type
_entity.pdbx_description
1 polymer ?
#
loop_
_entity_poly.entity_id
_entity_poly.type
_entity_poly.pdbx_seq_one_letter_code
_entity_poly.pdbx_strand_id
1 'polypeptide(L)'
;FINWSLMLLEYWFLYYILGTPLTPLMLATAYTAARLAFLVPTPGALGALEASQVAATSLMGLDPALGFSTALLIRLRDILIGVVGLLYARQLGKNDDRERRSLF
;
A
#
# COMPACT_ATOMS: atom_id res chain seq x y z
N PHE A 1 4.34 -15.00 -9.27
CA PHE A 1 3.40 -14.35 -10.22
C PHE A 1 2.13 -13.82 -9.55
N ILE A 2 1.40 -14.64 -8.78
CA ILE A 2 0.12 -14.24 -8.12
C ILE A 2 0.19 -12.91 -7.36
N ASN A 3 1.20 -12.73 -6.50
CA ASN A 3 1.36 -11.48 -5.72
C ASN A 3 1.48 -10.23 -6.61
N TRP A 4 2.25 -10.30 -7.69
CA TRP A 4 2.44 -9.18 -8.61
C TRP A 4 1.15 -8.85 -9.37
N SER A 5 0.41 -9.86 -9.78
CA SER A 5 -0.90 -9.70 -10.43
C SER A 5 -1.93 -9.08 -9.49
N LEU A 6 -1.98 -9.53 -8.23
CA LEU A 6 -2.87 -8.95 -7.21
C LEU A 6 -2.55 -7.48 -6.95
N MET A 7 -1.26 -7.13 -6.83
CA MET A 7 -0.82 -5.76 -6.64
C MET A 7 -1.20 -4.84 -7.82
N LEU A 8 -1.09 -5.35 -9.05
CA LEU A 8 -1.47 -4.59 -10.24
C LEU A 8 -2.99 -4.40 -10.33
N LEU A 9 -3.75 -5.45 -10.03
CA LEU A 9 -5.21 -5.42 -9.96
C LEU A 9 -5.69 -4.44 -8.88
N GLU A 10 -5.02 -4.43 -7.73
CA GLU A 10 -5.30 -3.49 -6.66
C GLU A 10 -5.06 -2.04 -7.09
N TYR A 11 -3.94 -1.76 -7.74
CA TYR A 11 -3.66 -0.43 -8.29
C TYR A 11 -4.77 0.01 -9.26
N TRP A 12 -5.20 -0.89 -10.15
CA TRP A 12 -6.30 -0.60 -11.06
C TRP A 12 -7.59 -0.30 -10.29
N PHE A 13 -7.89 -1.09 -9.27
CA PHE A 13 -9.08 -0.95 -8.45
C PHE A 13 -9.11 0.37 -7.67
N LEU A 14 -7.98 0.82 -7.13
CA LEU A 14 -7.87 2.12 -6.45
C LEU A 14 -8.23 3.27 -7.38
N TYR A 15 -7.65 3.31 -8.58
CA TYR A 15 -7.96 4.35 -9.58
C TYR A 15 -9.39 4.24 -10.11
N TYR A 16 -9.93 3.02 -10.21
CA TYR A 16 -11.33 2.79 -10.56
C TYR A 16 -12.29 3.37 -9.51
N ILE A 17 -12.04 3.16 -8.22
CA ILE A 17 -12.83 3.75 -7.12
C ILE A 17 -12.73 5.29 -7.13
N LEU A 18 -11.55 5.83 -7.44
CA LEU A 18 -11.34 7.27 -7.58
C LEU A 18 -12.00 7.86 -8.85
N GLY A 19 -12.73 7.06 -9.63
CA GLY A 19 -13.47 7.50 -10.80
C GLY A 19 -12.62 7.77 -12.04
N THR A 20 -11.33 7.40 -12.02
CA THR A 20 -10.39 7.64 -13.12
C THR A 20 -9.73 6.33 -13.55
N PRO A 21 -10.44 5.45 -14.29
CA PRO A 21 -9.87 4.19 -14.74
C PRO A 21 -8.68 4.45 -15.67
N LEU A 22 -7.50 3.97 -15.27
CA LEU A 22 -6.27 4.16 -16.03
C LEU A 22 -6.17 3.19 -17.21
N THR A 23 -5.55 3.64 -18.30
CA THR A 23 -5.11 2.74 -19.37
C THR A 23 -4.03 1.79 -18.85
N PRO A 24 -3.81 0.62 -19.48
CA PRO A 24 -2.80 -0.34 -19.02
C PRO A 24 -1.38 0.26 -18.90
N LEU A 25 -1.01 1.16 -19.81
CA LEU A 25 0.29 1.84 -19.78
C LEU A 25 0.39 2.80 -18.59
N MET A 26 -0.63 3.64 -18.37
CA MET A 26 -0.68 4.57 -17.24
C MET A 26 -0.66 3.83 -15.89
N LEU A 27 -1.40 2.73 -15.80
CA LEU A 27 -1.40 1.84 -14.65
C LEU A 27 -0.01 1.28 -14.36
N ALA A 28 0.68 0.78 -15.40
CA ALA A 28 2.04 0.28 -15.28
C ALA A 28 3.03 1.38 -14.85
N THR A 29 2.86 2.61 -15.34
CA THR A 29 3.67 3.76 -14.94
C THR A 29 3.45 4.11 -13.46
N ALA A 30 2.19 4.23 -13.02
CA ALA A 30 1.87 4.54 -11.62
C ALA A 30 2.40 3.45 -10.67
N TYR A 31 2.20 2.18 -11.03
CA TYR A 31 2.70 1.04 -10.27
C TYR A 31 4.23 1.03 -10.20
N THR A 32 4.91 1.27 -11.33
CA THR A 32 6.38 1.35 -11.37
C THR A 32 6.90 2.51 -10.50
N ALA A 33 6.27 3.68 -10.56
CA ALA A 33 6.63 4.83 -9.73
C ALA A 33 6.56 4.52 -8.23
N ALA A 34 5.56 3.74 -7.79
CA ALA A 34 5.48 3.28 -6.42
C ALA A 34 6.58 2.29 -6.06
N ARG A 35 6.99 1.41 -6.98
CA ARG A 35 8.11 0.49 -6.74
C ARG A 35 9.44 1.24 -6.62
N LEU A 36 9.63 2.28 -7.43
CA LEU A 36 10.81 3.14 -7.33
C LEU A 36 10.86 3.90 -6.00
N ALA A 37 9.71 4.27 -5.42
CA ALA A 37 9.69 4.91 -4.10
C ALA A 37 10.28 4.02 -2.99
N PHE A 38 10.12 2.70 -3.08
CA PHE A 38 10.72 1.76 -2.13
C PHE A 38 12.24 1.58 -2.29
N LEU A 39 12.84 2.10 -3.36
CA LEU A 39 14.30 2.15 -3.52
C LEU A 39 14.92 3.35 -2.79
N VAL A 40 14.11 4.35 -2.43
CA VAL A 40 14.56 5.50 -1.65
C VAL A 40 14.76 5.03 -0.20
N PRO A 41 15.92 5.31 0.45
CA PRO A 41 16.23 4.84 1.80
C PRO A 41 15.50 5.65 2.88
N THR A 42 14.19 5.77 2.74
CA THR A 42 13.29 6.40 3.71
C THR A 42 12.50 5.30 4.42
N PRO A 43 12.27 5.42 5.75
CA PRO A 43 11.52 4.41 6.49
C PRO A 43 10.12 4.27 5.90
N GLY A 44 9.79 3.06 5.45
CA GLY A 44 8.48 2.76 4.84
C GLY A 44 8.18 3.51 3.53
N ALA A 45 9.20 4.08 2.86
CA ALA A 45 9.01 4.95 1.68
C ALA A 45 8.15 6.20 1.95
N LEU A 46 8.12 6.69 3.19
CA LEU A 46 7.35 7.89 3.57
C LEU A 46 7.86 9.13 2.83
N GLY A 47 6.95 9.90 2.26
CA GLY A 47 7.22 11.04 1.40
C GLY A 47 7.62 10.63 -0.03
N ALA A 48 8.39 9.55 -0.19
CA ALA A 48 8.80 9.04 -1.48
C ALA A 48 7.62 8.47 -2.29
N LEU A 49 6.71 7.73 -1.64
CA LEU A 49 5.53 7.17 -2.30
C LEU A 49 4.56 8.27 -2.74
N GLU A 50 4.30 9.23 -1.86
CA GLU A 50 3.42 10.36 -2.13
C GLU A 50 3.96 11.21 -3.28
N ALA A 51 5.26 11.55 -3.22
CA ALA A 51 5.92 12.30 -4.27
C ALA A 51 5.94 11.55 -5.60
N SER A 52 6.21 10.24 -5.60
CA SER A 52 6.27 9.46 -6.84
C SER A 52 4.90 9.32 -7.51
N GLN A 53 3.82 9.16 -6.73
CA GLN A 53 2.48 9.09 -7.28
C GLN A 53 2.00 10.44 -7.81
N VAL A 54 2.23 11.53 -7.07
CA VAL A 54 1.95 12.89 -7.53
C VAL A 54 2.73 13.20 -8.81
N ALA A 55 4.00 12.83 -8.87
CA ALA A 55 4.82 13.01 -10.08
C ALA A 55 4.29 12.16 -11.24
N ALA A 56 3.94 10.89 -11.00
CA ALA A 56 3.42 10.00 -12.04
C ALA A 56 2.11 10.52 -12.63
N THR A 57 1.14 10.92 -11.80
CA THR A 57 -0.14 11.45 -12.32
C THR A 57 0.06 12.78 -13.05
N SER A 58 0.93 13.65 -12.54
CA SER A 58 1.28 14.92 -13.20
C SER A 58 1.91 14.70 -14.58
N LEU A 59 2.87 13.76 -14.69
CA LEU A 59 3.52 13.41 -15.96
C LEU A 59 2.55 12.78 -16.97
N MET A 60 1.49 12.14 -16.49
CA MET A 60 0.42 11.59 -17.32
C MET A 60 -0.66 12.61 -17.69
N GLY A 61 -0.53 13.87 -17.25
CA GLY A 61 -1.53 14.92 -17.48
C GLY A 61 -2.81 14.77 -16.66
N LEU A 62 -2.77 13.98 -15.59
CA LEU A 62 -3.88 13.81 -14.65
C LEU A 62 -3.78 14.80 -13.49
N ASP A 63 -4.88 14.95 -12.75
CA ASP A 63 -4.90 15.76 -11.51
C ASP A 63 -3.90 15.17 -10.49
N PRO A 64 -2.93 15.97 -10.00
CA PRO A 64 -2.01 15.57 -8.93
C PRO A 64 -2.72 15.02 -7.67
N ALA A 65 -3.93 15.51 -7.37
CA ALA A 65 -4.74 15.05 -6.25
C ALA A 65 -5.09 13.55 -6.34
N LEU A 66 -5.20 12.99 -7.55
CA LEU A 66 -5.42 11.56 -7.74
C LEU A 66 -4.22 10.73 -7.27
N GLY A 67 -3.00 11.18 -7.60
CA GLY A 67 -1.78 10.51 -7.19
C GLY A 67 -1.60 10.54 -5.67
N PHE A 68 -1.85 11.70 -5.06
CA PHE A 68 -1.82 11.85 -3.61
C PHE A 68 -2.89 10.99 -2.92
N SER A 69 -4.13 11.00 -3.42
CA SER A 69 -5.22 10.17 -2.88
C SER A 69 -4.91 8.68 -2.97
N THR A 70 -4.34 8.24 -4.10
CA THR A 70 -3.92 6.84 -4.29
C THR A 70 -2.84 6.44 -3.28
N ALA A 71 -1.83 7.30 -3.06
CA ALA A 71 -0.80 7.05 -2.06
C ALA A 71 -1.41 6.91 -0.65
N LEU A 72 -2.34 7.78 -0.27
CA LEU A 72 -3.03 7.69 1.03
C LEU A 72 -3.86 6.42 1.18
N LEU A 73 -4.56 5.97 0.14
CA LEU A 73 -5.32 4.71 0.17
C LEU A 73 -4.40 3.50 0.39
N ILE A 74 -3.23 3.50 -0.25
CA ILE A 74 -2.20 2.48 -0.04
C ILE A 74 -1.71 2.49 1.42
N ARG A 75 -1.47 3.68 1.99
CA ARG A 75 -1.06 3.83 3.40
C ARG A 75 -2.14 3.32 4.35
N LEU A 76 -3.41 3.67 4.09
CA LEU A 76 -4.53 3.21 4.90
C LEU A 76 -4.59 1.69 4.92
N ARG A 77 -4.45 1.04 3.77
CA ARG A 77 -4.36 -0.43 3.67
C ARG A 77 -3.18 -0.98 4.47
N ASP A 78 -1.98 -0.44 4.29
CA ASP A 78 -0.77 -0.91 4.98
C ASP A 78 -0.95 -0.86 6.51
N ILE A 79 -1.53 0.25 7.00
CA ILE A 79 -1.85 0.44 8.42
C ILE A 79 -2.90 -0.57 8.88
N LEU A 80 -3.99 -0.76 8.14
CA LEU A 80 -5.04 -1.72 8.50
C LEU A 80 -4.49 -3.15 8.62
N ILE A 81 -3.68 -3.59 7.65
CA ILE A 81 -3.05 -4.92 7.69
C ILE A 81 -2.08 -5.01 8.88
N GLY A 82 -1.26 -3.98 9.10
CA GLY A 82 -0.33 -3.93 10.23
C GLY A 82 -1.04 -4.00 11.59
N VAL A 83 -2.15 -3.26 11.76
CA VAL A 83 -2.97 -3.28 12.98
C VAL A 83 -3.59 -4.66 13.19
N VAL A 84 -4.15 -5.29 12.16
CA VAL A 84 -4.70 -6.65 12.25
C VAL A 84 -3.62 -7.64 12.66
N GLY A 85 -2.43 -7.55 12.08
CA GLY A 85 -1.27 -8.37 12.45
C GLY A 85 -0.86 -8.20 13.92
N LEU A 86 -0.80 -6.96 14.41
CA LEU A 86 -0.50 -6.66 15.82
C LEU A 86 -1.56 -7.21 16.78
N LEU A 87 -2.84 -7.09 16.43
CA LEU A 87 -3.93 -7.63 17.23
C LEU A 87 -3.88 -9.16 17.30
N TYR A 88 -3.55 -9.80 16.17
CA TYR A 88 -3.37 -11.25 16.12
C TYR A 88 -2.17 -11.70 16.95
N ALA A 89 -1.02 -11.03 16.82
CA ALA A 89 0.17 -11.32 17.63
C ALA A 89 -0.11 -11.18 19.14
N ARG A 90 -0.90 -10.17 19.54
CA ARG A 90 -1.33 -9.99 20.93
C ARG A 90 -2.17 -11.16 21.45
N GLN A 91 -3.03 -11.76 20.62
CA GLN A 91 -3.84 -12.90 21.02
C GLN A 91 -2.99 -14.15 21.23
N LEU A 92 -2.02 -14.39 20.34
CA LEU A 92 -1.09 -15.51 20.47
C LEU A 92 -0.25 -15.41 21.75
N GLY A 93 0.29 -14.24 22.07
CA GLY A 93 1.07 -14.03 23.30
C GLY A 93 0.26 -14.29 24.57
N LYS A 94 -1.01 -13.85 24.61
CA LYS A 94 -1.91 -14.13 25.75
C LYS A 94 -2.21 -15.63 25.93
N ASN A 95 -2.21 -16.40 24.84
CA ASN A 95 -2.47 -17.83 24.91
C ASN A 95 -1.26 -18.58 25.49
N ASP A 96 -0.04 -18.21 25.08
CA ASP A 96 1.20 -18.77 25.63
C ASP A 96 1.34 -18.47 27.14
N ASP A 97 1.01 -17.25 27.57
CA ASP A 97 0.99 -16.86 28.98
C ASP A 97 -0.01 -17.67 29.82
N ARG A 98 -1.14 -18.07 29.22
CA ARG A 98 -2.15 -18.90 29.90
C ARG A 98 -1.69 -20.34 30.05
N GLU A 99 -1.13 -20.95 29.01
CA GLU A 99 -0.62 -22.31 29.07
C GLU A 99 0.51 -22.45 30.09
N ARG A 100 1.45 -21.50 30.11
CA ARG A 100 2.53 -21.45 31.11
C ARG A 100 2.00 -21.44 32.55
N ARG A 101 0.92 -20.71 32.83
CA ARG A 101 0.31 -20.64 34.17
C ARG A 101 -0.44 -21.90 34.59
N SER A 102 -0.86 -22.74 33.65
CA SER A 102 -1.51 -24.03 33.96
C SER A 102 -0.53 -25.17 34.27
N LEU A 103 0.76 -24.96 34.00
CA LEU A 103 1.84 -25.93 34.25
C LEU A 103 2.55 -25.73 35.61
N PHE A 104 2.21 -24.66 36.34
CA PHE A 104 2.67 -24.36 37.70
C PHE A 104 1.49 -24.40 38.67
#